data_AF-A0A1R1XQX2-F1
#
_entry.id   AF-A0A1R1XQX2-F1
#
_cell.length_a   1.000
_cell.length_b   1.000
_cell.length_c   1.000
_cell.angle_alpha   90.00
_cell.angle_beta   90.00
_cell.angle_gamma   90.00
#
_symmetry.space_group_name_H-M   'P 1'
#
loop_
_entity.id
_entity.type
_entity.pdbx_description
1 polymer ?
#
loop_
_entity_poly.entity_id
_entity_poly.type
_entity_poly.pdbx_seq_one_letter_code
_entity_poly.pdbx_strand_id
1 'polypeptide(L)'
;MEQELIQLIKDLTNKVNILYEDRERQGTSHDQRMNVKNSDVEDPHLRVRAPAYEVENYPELIEEFPDMDDDIFRSPLKEDERKEIVYGYPKFKFVNYQPPPLSDTAPTAVKKVDGLLYSIQQSLANITRPIDQYRHEQLRSARTVNPDNDDDIIAMESIRRLITDLVSSNSQNRVENIIKSLEFPGKAPQMVEPT
;
A
#
# COMPACT_ATOMS: atom_id res chain seq x y z
N MET A 1 8.74 10.53 48.29
CA MET A 1 8.06 11.47 47.37
C MET A 1 9.01 12.16 46.40
N GLU A 2 9.85 13.14 46.78
CA GLU A 2 10.70 13.85 45.79
C GLU A 2 11.75 12.97 45.11
N GLN A 3 12.41 12.06 45.85
CA GLN A 3 13.41 11.16 45.27
C GLN A 3 12.78 10.13 44.32
N GLU A 4 11.57 9.66 44.61
CA GLU A 4 10.82 8.76 43.74
C GLU A 4 10.40 9.45 42.44
N LEU A 5 10.02 10.73 42.53
CA LEU A 5 9.68 11.54 41.36
C LEU A 5 10.91 11.78 40.47
N ILE A 6 12.06 12.09 41.06
CA ILE A 6 13.32 12.27 40.31
C ILE A 6 13.73 10.95 39.63
N GLN A 7 13.55 9.82 40.31
CA GLN A 7 13.87 8.52 39.73
C GLN A 7 12.93 8.16 38.57
N LEU A 8 11.64 8.47 38.69
CA LEU A 8 10.65 8.28 37.63
C LEU A 8 10.96 9.12 36.39
N ILE A 9 11.37 10.38 36.58
CA ILE A 9 11.76 11.27 35.47
C ILE A 9 12.97 10.70 34.73
N LYS A 10 14.00 10.25 35.45
CA LYS A 10 15.20 9.64 34.84
C LYS A 10 14.87 8.37 34.06
N ASP A 11 14.00 7.52 34.62
CA ASP A 11 13.56 6.30 33.96
C ASP A 11 12.78 6.59 32.67
N LEU A 12 11.92 7.62 32.70
CA LEU A 12 11.16 8.06 31.53
C LEU A 12 12.07 8.63 30.44
N THR A 13 13.05 9.47 30.80
CA THR A 13 14.04 10.01 29.84
C THR A 13 14.82 8.90 29.16
N ASN A 14 15.25 7.87 29.90
CA ASN A 14 15.95 6.73 29.32
C ASN A 14 15.07 5.93 28.36
N LYS A 15 13.81 5.68 28.72
CA LYS A 15 12.84 4.98 27.85
C LYS A 15 12.58 5.76 26.56
N VAL A 16 12.45 7.08 26.64
CA VAL A 16 12.28 7.94 25.46
C VAL A 16 13.49 7.85 24.54
N ASN A 17 14.71 7.93 25.07
CA ASN A 17 15.92 7.81 24.25
C ASN A 17 16.02 6.44 23.54
N ILE A 18 15.69 5.34 24.22
CA ILE A 18 15.66 4.00 23.61
C ILE A 18 14.66 3.94 22.46
N LEU A 19 13.47 4.54 22.62
CA LEU A 19 12.46 4.57 21.56
C LEU A 19 12.89 5.41 20.35
N TYR A 20 13.64 6.51 20.58
CA TYR A 20 14.24 7.29 19.49
C TYR A 20 15.26 6.44 18.71
N GLU A 21 16.14 5.73 19.40
CA GLU A 21 17.14 4.86 18.76
C GLU A 21 16.49 3.69 17.99
N ASP A 22 15.45 3.06 18.55
CA ASP A 22 14.74 1.97 17.87
C ASP A 22 13.97 2.44 16.64
N ARG A 23 13.41 3.66 16.65
CA ARG A 23 12.79 4.28 15.47
C ARG A 23 13.80 4.49 14.34
N GLU A 24 15.01 4.98 14.65
CA GLU A 24 16.07 5.15 13.63
C GLU A 24 16.54 3.82 13.04
N ARG A 25 16.62 2.77 13.87
CA ARG A 25 16.96 1.41 13.41
C ARG A 25 15.87 0.78 12.53
N GLN A 26 14.61 1.08 12.78
CA GLN A 26 13.51 0.59 11.95
C GLN A 26 13.45 1.31 10.59
N GLY A 27 13.73 2.62 10.57
CA GLY A 27 13.84 3.39 9.33
C GLY A 27 14.96 2.93 8.39
N THR A 28 16.05 2.39 8.92
CA THR A 28 17.18 1.86 8.12
C THR A 28 16.94 0.46 7.53
N SER A 29 15.96 -0.29 8.04
CA SER A 29 15.68 -1.66 7.57
C SER A 29 14.77 -1.71 6.34
N HIS A 30 14.05 -0.63 6.02
CA HIS A 30 13.16 -0.55 4.85
C HIS A 30 13.92 -0.34 3.52
N ASP A 31 15.14 0.19 3.57
CA ASP A 31 15.96 0.50 2.37
C ASP A 31 16.46 -0.72 1.58
N GLN A 32 16.37 -1.93 2.13
CA GLN A 32 17.08 -3.09 1.60
C GLN A 32 16.35 -3.88 0.51
N ARG A 33 15.24 -3.41 -0.09
CA ARG A 33 14.44 -4.30 -0.97
C ARG A 33 13.94 -3.80 -2.32
N MET A 34 14.33 -2.63 -2.83
CA MET A 34 13.88 -2.19 -4.16
C MET A 34 15.08 -1.78 -5.03
N ASN A 35 15.50 -2.69 -5.90
CA ASN A 35 16.64 -2.50 -6.79
C ASN A 35 16.18 -1.82 -8.09
N VAL A 36 16.40 -0.51 -8.22
CA VAL A 36 16.13 0.24 -9.47
C VAL A 36 17.45 0.74 -10.05
N LYS A 37 17.83 0.15 -11.19
CA LYS A 37 18.90 0.55 -12.13
C LYS A 37 18.60 1.95 -12.74
N ASN A 38 19.50 2.88 -13.03
CA ASN A 38 20.97 2.93 -13.14
C ASN A 38 21.46 4.37 -12.89
N SER A 39 22.64 4.53 -12.30
CA SER A 39 23.62 5.55 -12.71
C SER A 39 25.02 5.02 -12.38
N ASP A 40 25.95 5.09 -13.34
CA ASP A 40 27.33 4.61 -13.21
C ASP A 40 28.06 5.28 -12.03
N VAL A 41 28.08 4.61 -10.88
CA VAL A 41 28.91 4.99 -9.75
C VAL A 41 29.95 3.89 -9.58
N GLU A 42 31.18 4.15 -10.04
CA GLU A 42 32.34 3.25 -9.94
C GLU A 42 32.82 3.00 -8.49
N ASP A 43 32.15 3.55 -7.48
CA ASP A 43 32.52 3.35 -6.07
C ASP A 43 31.78 2.14 -5.47
N PRO A 44 32.49 1.03 -5.15
CA PRO A 44 31.91 -0.16 -4.54
C PRO A 44 31.38 0.04 -3.11
N HIS A 45 31.56 1.22 -2.51
CA HIS A 45 31.08 1.58 -1.18
C HIS A 45 29.91 2.56 -1.17
N LEU A 46 29.50 3.10 -2.33
CA LEU A 46 28.33 3.95 -2.42
C LEU A 46 27.05 3.11 -2.55
N ARG A 47 26.03 3.49 -1.77
CA ARG A 47 24.67 2.97 -1.91
C ARG A 47 23.73 4.13 -2.11
N VAL A 48 22.97 4.11 -3.20
CA VAL A 48 21.83 5.02 -3.41
C VAL A 48 20.68 4.55 -2.52
N ARG A 49 20.18 5.43 -1.67
CA ARG A 49 19.00 5.23 -0.81
C ARG A 49 17.81 5.91 -1.46
N ALA A 50 16.65 5.26 -1.48
CA ALA A 50 15.41 5.84 -1.98
C ALA A 50 14.47 6.22 -0.81
N PRO A 51 13.71 7.32 -0.92
CA PRO A 51 13.85 8.35 -1.93
C PRO A 51 15.13 9.16 -1.71
N ALA A 52 15.78 9.59 -2.80
CA ALA A 52 17.01 10.38 -2.71
C ALA A 52 16.78 11.78 -2.10
N TYR A 53 15.52 12.22 -2.07
CA TYR A 53 15.08 13.51 -1.55
C TYR A 53 13.72 13.35 -0.85
N GLU A 54 13.54 14.08 0.24
CA GLU A 54 12.26 14.22 0.93
C GLU A 54 11.73 15.65 0.69
N VAL A 55 10.41 15.80 0.56
CA VAL A 55 9.77 17.11 0.44
C VAL A 55 9.40 17.57 1.85
N GLU A 56 9.90 18.74 2.26
CA GLU A 56 9.52 19.34 3.55
C GLU A 56 8.07 19.85 3.51
N ASN A 57 7.36 19.75 4.64
CA ASN A 57 6.02 20.31 4.77
C ASN A 57 6.10 21.83 4.83
N TYR A 58 5.62 22.52 3.79
CA TYR A 58 5.52 23.98 3.74
C TYR A 58 4.06 24.45 3.92
N PRO A 59 3.82 25.69 4.37
CA PRO A 59 2.50 26.14 4.80
C PRO A 59 1.39 25.94 3.74
N GLU A 60 1.68 26.24 2.49
CA GLU A 60 0.73 26.10 1.38
C GLU A 60 0.34 24.62 1.13
N LEU A 61 1.25 23.68 1.39
CA LEU A 61 0.99 22.26 1.25
C LEU A 61 0.08 21.72 2.38
N ILE A 62 0.31 22.20 3.60
CA ILE A 62 -0.50 21.86 4.78
C ILE A 62 -1.92 22.44 4.64
N GLU A 63 -2.05 23.63 4.05
CA GLU A 63 -3.35 24.26 3.81
C GLU A 63 -4.19 23.46 2.78
N GLU A 64 -3.56 22.98 1.70
CA GLU A 64 -4.24 22.17 0.68
C GLU A 64 -4.59 20.76 1.19
N PHE A 65 -3.72 20.17 2.01
CA PHE A 65 -3.88 18.83 2.57
C PHE A 65 -3.81 18.88 4.10
N PRO A 66 -4.91 19.29 4.77
CA PRO A 66 -4.92 19.43 6.23
C PRO A 66 -4.75 18.10 6.97
N ASP A 67 -4.98 16.97 6.28
CA ASP A 67 -4.76 15.60 6.76
C ASP A 67 -3.34 15.08 6.49
N MET A 68 -2.43 15.90 5.94
CA MET A 68 -1.07 15.45 5.61
C MET A 68 -0.23 15.03 6.83
N ASP A 69 -0.51 15.61 8.00
CA ASP A 69 0.14 15.24 9.27
C ASP A 69 -0.51 14.01 9.95
N ASP A 70 -1.63 13.50 9.41
CA ASP A 70 -2.30 12.34 9.99
C ASP A 70 -1.52 11.04 9.77
N ASP A 71 -1.49 10.18 10.79
CA ASP A 71 -0.88 8.85 10.68
C ASP A 71 -1.73 7.94 9.76
N ILE A 72 -1.20 7.69 8.55
CA ILE A 72 -1.83 6.84 7.53
C ILE A 72 -2.24 5.44 8.04
N PHE A 73 -1.61 4.92 9.10
CA PHE A 73 -1.94 3.62 9.69
C PHE A 73 -2.97 3.70 10.81
N ARG A 74 -3.28 4.90 11.31
CA ARG A 74 -4.15 5.15 12.47
C ARG A 74 -5.32 6.08 12.18
N SER A 75 -5.46 6.56 10.94
CA SER A 75 -6.55 7.42 10.50
C SER A 75 -7.50 6.70 9.53
N PRO A 76 -8.31 5.73 9.99
CA PRO A 76 -9.25 5.04 9.13
C PRO A 76 -10.41 5.97 8.74
N LEU A 77 -10.77 5.98 7.45
CA LEU A 77 -12.01 6.60 6.98
C LEU A 77 -13.23 6.01 7.70
N LYS A 78 -14.21 6.86 8.03
CA LYS A 78 -15.50 6.39 8.54
C LYS A 78 -16.23 5.57 7.48
N GLU A 79 -17.10 4.68 7.92
CA GLU A 79 -17.74 3.72 7.03
C GLU A 79 -18.66 4.40 6.01
N ASP A 80 -19.38 5.44 6.41
CA ASP A 80 -20.22 6.29 5.58
C ASP A 80 -19.42 7.07 4.53
N GLU A 81 -18.34 7.73 4.93
CA GLU A 81 -17.41 8.44 4.03
C GLU A 81 -16.81 7.47 2.99
N ARG A 82 -16.35 6.30 3.45
CA ARG A 82 -15.81 5.26 2.56
C ARG A 82 -16.86 4.78 1.56
N LYS A 83 -18.10 4.57 1.99
CA LYS A 83 -19.20 4.14 1.13
C LYS A 83 -19.55 5.21 0.11
N GLU A 84 -19.59 6.47 0.51
CA GLU A 84 -19.83 7.59 -0.39
C GLU A 84 -18.78 7.65 -1.49
N ILE A 85 -17.49 7.58 -1.14
CA ILE A 85 -16.40 7.55 -2.12
C ILE A 85 -16.54 6.32 -3.02
N VAL A 86 -16.69 5.11 -2.47
CA VAL A 86 -16.71 3.87 -3.27
C VAL A 86 -17.95 3.76 -4.17
N TYR A 87 -19.12 4.15 -3.67
CA TYR A 87 -20.39 4.04 -4.40
C TYR A 87 -20.74 5.29 -5.21
N GLY A 88 -20.05 6.41 -4.98
CA GLY A 88 -20.15 7.63 -5.80
C GLY A 88 -19.62 7.43 -7.22
N TYR A 89 -18.71 6.47 -7.43
CA TYR A 89 -18.19 6.13 -8.75
C TYR A 89 -18.85 4.86 -9.33
N PRO A 90 -19.19 4.85 -10.63
CA PRO A 90 -19.80 3.71 -11.27
C PRO A 90 -18.83 2.51 -11.34
N LYS A 91 -19.39 1.29 -11.38
CA LYS A 91 -18.61 0.09 -11.69
C LYS A 91 -18.41 -0.01 -13.20
N PHE A 92 -17.18 -0.26 -13.61
CA PHE A 92 -16.87 -0.53 -15.01
C PHE A 92 -17.13 -2.01 -15.29
N LYS A 93 -17.98 -2.31 -16.29
CA LYS A 93 -18.38 -3.70 -16.61
C LYS A 93 -17.20 -4.61 -16.97
N PHE A 94 -16.12 -4.04 -17.50
CA PHE A 94 -14.94 -4.79 -17.92
C PHE A 94 -14.03 -5.21 -16.74
N VAL A 95 -14.11 -4.51 -15.61
CA VAL A 95 -13.27 -4.81 -14.45
C VAL A 95 -13.97 -5.86 -13.59
N ASN A 96 -13.29 -7.01 -13.39
CA ASN A 96 -13.78 -8.01 -12.45
C ASN A 96 -13.42 -7.59 -11.02
N TYR A 97 -14.42 -7.08 -10.30
CA TYR A 97 -14.28 -6.72 -8.88
C TYR A 97 -14.46 -7.89 -7.93
N GLN A 98 -14.83 -9.08 -8.43
CA GLN A 98 -15.03 -10.28 -7.61
C GLN A 98 -13.73 -11.07 -7.52
N PRO A 99 -13.16 -11.22 -6.32
CA PRO A 99 -12.02 -12.08 -6.11
C PRO A 99 -12.38 -13.55 -6.39
N PRO A 100 -11.39 -14.40 -6.75
CA PRO A 100 -11.61 -15.83 -6.91
C PRO A 100 -12.26 -16.44 -5.65
N PRO A 101 -13.28 -17.32 -5.81
CA PRO A 101 -13.94 -17.97 -4.68
C PRO A 101 -13.02 -19.03 -4.04
N LEU A 102 -13.23 -19.27 -2.74
CA LEU A 102 -12.55 -20.33 -2.00
C LEU A 102 -13.26 -21.69 -2.22
N SER A 103 -12.51 -22.79 -2.09
CA SER A 103 -13.12 -24.12 -1.93
C SER A 103 -13.85 -24.25 -0.59
N ASP A 104 -15.10 -24.73 -0.60
CA ASP A 104 -15.90 -24.95 0.62
C ASP A 104 -15.26 -25.95 1.61
N THR A 105 -14.35 -26.79 1.11
CA THR A 105 -13.63 -27.82 1.88
C THR A 105 -12.47 -27.29 2.73
N ALA A 106 -12.14 -26.00 2.62
CA ALA A 106 -11.01 -25.42 3.35
C ALA A 106 -11.22 -25.44 4.89
N PRO A 107 -10.17 -25.66 5.69
CA PRO A 107 -10.23 -25.57 7.15
C PRO A 107 -10.70 -24.20 7.66
N THR A 108 -11.39 -24.16 8.80
CA THR A 108 -11.96 -22.92 9.39
C THR A 108 -10.90 -21.83 9.64
N ALA A 109 -9.68 -22.20 10.05
CA ALA A 109 -8.58 -21.24 10.23
C ALA A 109 -8.18 -20.56 8.90
N VAL A 110 -8.15 -21.33 7.82
CA VAL A 110 -7.84 -20.86 6.46
C VAL A 110 -8.93 -19.92 5.97
N LYS A 111 -10.20 -20.25 6.21
CA LYS A 111 -11.34 -19.39 5.87
C LYS A 111 -11.27 -18.01 6.54
N LYS A 112 -10.76 -17.90 7.77
CA LYS A 112 -10.60 -16.60 8.45
C LYS A 112 -9.53 -15.74 7.79
N VAL A 113 -8.35 -16.32 7.52
CA VAL A 113 -7.25 -15.59 6.86
C VAL A 113 -7.65 -15.23 5.44
N ASP A 114 -8.26 -16.15 4.70
CA ASP A 114 -8.76 -15.89 3.36
C ASP A 114 -9.82 -14.79 3.34
N GLY A 115 -10.75 -14.78 4.30
CA GLY A 115 -11.75 -13.72 4.42
C GLY A 115 -11.13 -12.33 4.61
N LEU A 116 -10.05 -12.23 5.40
CA LEU A 116 -9.29 -10.99 5.53
C LEU A 116 -8.63 -10.59 4.20
N LEU A 117 -7.90 -11.51 3.55
CA LEU A 117 -7.26 -11.24 2.27
C LEU A 117 -8.29 -10.86 1.21
N TYR A 118 -9.43 -11.55 1.15
CA TYR A 118 -10.57 -11.22 0.29
C TYR A 118 -11.09 -9.80 0.53
N SER A 119 -11.27 -9.40 1.79
CA SER A 119 -11.72 -8.03 2.12
C SER A 119 -10.73 -6.96 1.66
N ILE A 120 -9.43 -7.25 1.75
CA ILE A 120 -8.35 -6.37 1.23
C ILE A 120 -8.43 -6.29 -0.29
N GLN A 121 -8.55 -7.42 -1.00
CA GLN A 121 -8.70 -7.42 -2.47
C GLN A 121 -9.91 -6.61 -2.91
N GLN A 122 -11.05 -6.81 -2.23
CA GLN A 122 -12.27 -6.10 -2.55
C GLN A 122 -12.12 -4.58 -2.34
N SER A 123 -11.44 -4.18 -1.26
CA SER A 123 -11.17 -2.78 -0.95
C SER A 123 -10.26 -2.15 -2.00
N LEU A 124 -9.14 -2.81 -2.34
CA LEU A 124 -8.22 -2.37 -3.38
C LEU A 124 -8.90 -2.24 -4.75
N ALA A 125 -9.71 -3.22 -5.14
CA ALA A 125 -10.47 -3.17 -6.38
C ALA A 125 -11.50 -2.02 -6.38
N ASN A 126 -12.02 -1.62 -5.23
CA ASN A 126 -12.92 -0.47 -5.14
C ASN A 126 -12.17 0.87 -5.30
N ILE A 127 -10.92 0.96 -4.83
CA ILE A 127 -10.07 2.16 -4.97
C ILE A 127 -9.73 2.46 -6.43
N THR A 128 -9.81 1.48 -7.35
CA THR A 128 -9.59 1.77 -8.78
C THR A 128 -10.72 2.56 -9.43
N ARG A 129 -11.93 2.57 -8.85
CA ARG A 129 -13.11 3.18 -9.50
C ARG A 129 -12.99 4.68 -9.74
N PRO A 130 -12.56 5.52 -8.78
CA PRO A 130 -12.26 6.93 -9.05
C PRO A 130 -11.26 7.12 -10.20
N ILE A 131 -10.23 6.26 -10.25
CA ILE A 131 -9.18 6.34 -11.28
C ILE A 131 -9.73 5.96 -12.66
N ASP A 132 -10.49 4.87 -12.72
CA ASP A 132 -11.16 4.39 -13.94
C ASP A 132 -12.16 5.45 -14.46
N GLN A 133 -12.92 6.08 -13.56
CA GLN A 133 -13.84 7.17 -13.90
C GLN A 133 -13.10 8.40 -14.41
N TYR A 134 -12.02 8.82 -13.74
CA TYR A 134 -11.21 9.95 -14.19
C TYR A 134 -10.75 9.74 -15.64
N ARG A 135 -10.18 8.56 -15.93
CA ARG A 135 -9.77 8.19 -17.29
C ARG A 135 -10.91 8.19 -18.30
N HIS A 136 -12.08 7.69 -17.92
CA HIS A 136 -13.27 7.73 -18.76
C HIS A 136 -13.67 9.17 -19.11
N GLU A 137 -13.64 10.08 -18.14
CA GLU A 137 -13.99 11.48 -18.35
C GLU A 137 -13.01 12.22 -19.26
N GLN A 138 -11.71 11.92 -19.17
CA GLN A 138 -10.72 12.51 -20.09
C GLN A 138 -10.95 12.06 -21.54
N LEU A 139 -11.26 10.78 -21.74
CA LEU A 139 -11.59 10.26 -23.07
C LEU A 139 -12.91 10.85 -23.59
N ARG A 140 -13.93 10.95 -22.71
CA ARG A 140 -15.25 11.49 -23.06
C ARG A 140 -15.20 12.97 -23.42
N SER A 141 -14.38 13.75 -22.71
CA SER A 141 -14.18 15.18 -22.97
C SER A 141 -13.31 15.46 -24.20
N ALA A 142 -12.81 14.42 -24.88
CA ALA A 142 -11.87 14.52 -26.00
C ALA A 142 -10.63 15.35 -25.64
N ARG A 143 -10.19 15.32 -24.38
CA ARG A 143 -8.91 15.90 -23.97
C ARG A 143 -7.82 15.20 -24.77
N THR A 144 -6.96 15.98 -25.43
CA THR A 144 -5.71 15.46 -25.99
C THR A 144 -4.81 15.06 -24.83
N VAL A 145 -4.66 13.76 -24.61
CA VAL A 145 -3.82 13.20 -23.55
C VAL A 145 -2.49 12.77 -24.15
N ASN A 146 -1.39 13.23 -23.57
CA ASN A 146 -0.07 12.67 -23.83
C ASN A 146 0.32 11.74 -22.67
N PRO A 147 0.28 10.41 -22.85
CA PRO A 147 0.51 9.45 -21.76
C PRO A 147 1.92 9.55 -21.16
N ASP A 148 2.89 10.11 -21.90
CA ASP A 148 4.28 10.20 -21.47
C ASP A 148 4.64 11.57 -20.86
N ASN A 149 3.77 12.58 -20.97
CA ASN A 149 4.06 13.95 -20.51
C ASN A 149 2.96 14.57 -19.65
N ASP A 150 1.78 13.98 -19.58
CA ASP A 150 0.71 14.47 -18.73
C ASP A 150 0.91 13.91 -17.31
N ASP A 151 1.43 14.71 -16.38
CA ASP A 151 1.79 14.26 -15.03
C ASP A 151 0.62 13.63 -14.25
N ASP A 152 -0.57 14.22 -14.36
CA ASP A 152 -1.80 13.68 -13.75
C ASP A 152 -2.14 12.29 -14.30
N ILE A 153 -1.84 12.09 -15.58
CA ILE A 153 -2.12 10.85 -16.31
C ILE A 153 -1.12 9.79 -15.87
N ILE A 154 0.17 10.13 -15.78
CA ILE A 154 1.25 9.25 -15.32
C ILE A 154 1.02 8.82 -13.87
N ALA A 155 0.69 9.76 -12.98
CA ALA A 155 0.44 9.47 -11.57
C ALA A 155 -0.75 8.51 -11.39
N MET A 156 -1.88 8.79 -12.04
CA MET A 156 -3.07 7.95 -11.95
C MET A 156 -2.84 6.53 -12.50
N GLU A 157 -2.10 6.40 -13.60
CA GLU A 157 -1.72 5.09 -14.14
C GLU A 157 -0.79 4.31 -13.21
N SER A 158 0.16 5.00 -12.59
CA SER A 158 1.09 4.42 -11.63
C SER A 158 0.35 3.89 -10.40
N ILE A 159 -0.55 4.69 -9.82
CA ILE A 159 -1.41 4.28 -8.69
C ILE A 159 -2.25 3.06 -9.08
N ARG A 160 -2.92 3.12 -10.24
CA ARG A 160 -3.78 2.02 -10.71
C ARG A 160 -3.00 0.72 -10.92
N ARG A 161 -1.79 0.80 -11.47
CA ARG A 161 -0.89 -0.35 -11.67
C ARG A 161 -0.43 -0.94 -10.34
N LEU A 162 0.00 -0.12 -9.38
CA LEU A 162 0.39 -0.56 -8.04
C LEU A 162 -0.77 -1.24 -7.30
N ILE A 163 -1.99 -0.71 -7.40
CA ILE A 163 -3.19 -1.36 -6.85
C ILE A 163 -3.41 -2.72 -7.52
N THR A 164 -3.30 -2.80 -8.84
CA THR A 164 -3.50 -4.06 -9.60
C THR A 164 -2.45 -5.11 -9.25
N ASP A 165 -1.19 -4.70 -9.10
CA ASP A 165 -0.10 -5.55 -8.64
C ASP A 165 -0.36 -6.09 -7.22
N LEU A 166 -0.75 -5.22 -6.29
CA LEU A 166 -1.07 -5.61 -4.92
C LEU A 166 -2.27 -6.57 -4.85
N VAL A 167 -3.31 -6.34 -5.67
CA VAL A 167 -4.46 -7.27 -5.80
C VAL A 167 -4.01 -8.63 -6.33
N SER A 168 -3.08 -8.65 -7.28
CA SER A 168 -2.52 -9.86 -7.89
C SER A 168 -1.65 -10.64 -6.88
N SER A 169 -0.74 -9.95 -6.20
CA SER A 169 0.08 -10.50 -5.11
C SER A 169 -0.80 -11.08 -3.98
N ASN A 170 -1.87 -10.38 -3.62
CA ASN A 170 -2.81 -10.89 -2.63
C ASN A 170 -3.58 -12.13 -3.14
N SER A 171 -3.89 -12.23 -4.43
CA SER A 171 -4.47 -13.44 -5.02
C SER A 171 -3.52 -14.63 -4.88
N GLN A 172 -2.23 -14.40 -5.14
CA GLN A 172 -1.19 -15.42 -4.97
C GLN A 172 -1.10 -15.88 -3.50
N ASN A 173 -1.10 -14.95 -2.54
CA ASN A 173 -1.08 -15.27 -1.11
C ASN A 173 -2.28 -16.13 -0.68
N ARG A 174 -3.47 -15.86 -1.24
CA ARG A 174 -4.66 -16.70 -0.97
C ARG A 174 -4.47 -18.13 -1.46
N VAL A 175 -3.97 -18.31 -2.69
CA VAL A 175 -3.68 -19.64 -3.27
C VAL A 175 -2.62 -20.38 -2.45
N GLU A 176 -1.53 -19.72 -2.11
CA GLU A 176 -0.46 -20.30 -1.30
C GLU A 176 -0.93 -20.72 0.09
N ASN A 177 -1.74 -19.89 0.74
CA ASN A 177 -2.28 -20.19 2.06
C ASN A 177 -3.12 -21.47 2.03
N ILE A 178 -3.94 -21.64 1.00
CA ILE A 178 -4.74 -22.86 0.80
C ILE A 178 -3.83 -24.08 0.60
N ILE A 179 -2.84 -23.99 -0.29
CA ILE A 179 -1.96 -25.11 -0.62
C ILE A 179 -1.12 -25.55 0.58
N LYS A 180 -0.54 -24.59 1.32
CA LYS A 180 0.18 -24.86 2.58
C LYS A 180 -0.72 -25.54 3.61
N SER A 181 -1.98 -25.14 3.70
CA SER A 181 -2.92 -25.68 4.68
C SER A 181 -3.45 -27.08 4.36
N LEU A 182 -3.45 -27.47 3.09
CA LEU A 182 -3.95 -28.78 2.63
C LEU A 182 -2.83 -29.84 2.54
N GLU A 183 -1.61 -29.51 2.99
CA GLU A 183 -0.43 -30.38 2.95
C GLU A 183 -0.16 -31.01 1.56
N PHE A 184 -0.63 -30.38 0.48
CA PHE A 184 -0.39 -30.89 -0.86
C PHE A 184 1.12 -30.87 -1.15
N PRO A 185 1.73 -32.00 -1.56
CA PRO A 185 3.12 -32.00 -1.96
C PRO A 185 3.28 -31.23 -3.27
N GLY A 186 3.80 -30.00 -3.21
CA GLY A 186 4.06 -29.17 -4.40
C GLY A 186 4.18 -27.68 -4.09
N LYS A 187 4.72 -26.91 -5.04
CA LYS A 187 4.68 -25.43 -5.01
C LYS A 187 3.33 -24.95 -5.54
N ALA A 188 2.83 -23.85 -4.98
CA ALA A 188 1.62 -23.21 -5.48
C ALA A 188 1.77 -22.77 -6.94
N PRO A 189 0.73 -22.93 -7.78
CA PRO A 189 0.72 -22.33 -9.11
C PRO A 189 0.98 -20.82 -9.00
N GLN A 190 1.85 -20.28 -9.84
CA GLN A 190 1.96 -18.82 -9.97
C GLN A 190 0.81 -18.33 -10.83
N MET A 191 0.07 -17.34 -10.33
CA MET A 191 -1.04 -16.72 -11.04
C MET A 191 -0.60 -15.69 -12.10
N VAL A 192 0.67 -15.28 -12.07
CA VAL A 192 1.28 -14.34 -13.00
C VAL A 192 2.40 -15.07 -13.73
N GLU A 193 2.48 -14.94 -15.05
CA GLU A 193 3.59 -15.50 -15.81
C GLU A 193 4.91 -14.81 -15.39
N PRO A 194 6.00 -15.56 -15.18
CA PRO A 194 7.30 -14.95 -14.92
C PRO A 194 7.68 -14.09 -16.12
N THR A 195 7.87 -12.79 -15.87
CA THR A 195 8.35 -11.82 -16.87
C THR A 195 9.83 -12.02 -17.15
#